data_AF-A0AAU8STR0-F1
#
_entry.id   AF-A0AAU8STR0-F1
#
_cell.length_a   1.000
_cell.length_b   1.000
_cell.length_c   1.000
_cell.angle_alpha   90.00
_cell.angle_beta   90.00
_cell.angle_gamma   90.00
#
_symmetry.space_group_name_H-M   'P 1'
#
loop_
_entity.id
_entity.type
_entity.pdbx_description
1 polymer ?
#
loop_
_entity_poly.entity_id
_entity_poly.type
_entity_poly.pdbx_seq_one_letter_code
_entity_poly.pdbx_strand_id
1 'polypeptide(L)'
;MFYSRKLNRETGRVEVWECEWSNPGTGMAKKEFIRKHGDEGEVEFEHDEYSAASAICWAPGRTIGNIAVSSEEVFGHFEGKAGTNAILPCHVVPCGKFRNGAARWYCKTHQIHWGTNADLAALPESGDVRCSNHSMEMSYVVDPLQVEFNDYEEIGIWCSLPPALSSRPIVKRSPKIHVHKRFSGADKKLLDRDFDAIVCSYNQDTGLFDSTEITLIQVTPPAAFEFVRSLEQGYETSCVTCKKCGYPHLDLGSFAVHPHAKHFCGNCGNDSVWSDGKIVSTPLKPLHDQFNNSNTYVMPDRQLNLDDYPDSHFEMWSSTPAVLWTADRPQERGIHVHVYEGDGPRRVVDDTFGEVIYRGKKLERKILWQNMTDNTIY
;
A
#
# COMPACT_ATOMS: atom_id res chain seq x y z
N MET A 1 9.06 12.22 23.76
CA MET A 1 8.23 11.39 24.67
C MET A 1 7.11 10.76 23.86
N PHE A 2 6.61 9.57 24.22
CA PHE A 2 5.51 8.89 23.49
C PHE A 2 4.62 8.09 24.44
N TYR A 3 3.48 7.57 23.97
CA TYR A 3 2.54 6.79 24.80
C TYR A 3 2.56 5.30 24.43
N SER A 4 2.61 4.41 25.43
CA SER A 4 2.58 2.96 25.25
C SER A 4 1.58 2.28 26.18
N ARG A 5 1.24 1.03 25.86
CA ARG A 5 0.27 0.22 26.62
C ARG A 5 0.97 -0.85 27.44
N LYS A 6 0.47 -1.07 28.66
CA LYS A 6 0.95 -2.09 29.60
C LYS A 6 -0.23 -2.83 30.22
N LEU A 7 -0.20 -4.16 30.29
CA LEU A 7 -1.25 -4.91 30.98
C LEU A 7 -0.99 -4.91 32.50
N ASN A 8 -1.96 -4.44 33.28
CA ASN A 8 -1.98 -4.65 34.71
C ASN A 8 -2.47 -6.07 35.01
N ARG A 9 -1.56 -6.92 35.50
CA ARG A 9 -1.84 -8.34 35.76
C ARG A 9 -2.81 -8.56 36.93
N GLU A 10 -2.93 -7.61 37.84
CA GLU A 10 -3.82 -7.70 39.00
C GLU A 10 -5.27 -7.36 38.62
N THR A 11 -5.45 -6.33 37.79
CA THR A 11 -6.78 -5.85 37.39
C THR A 11 -7.25 -6.43 36.06
N GLY A 12 -6.34 -6.99 35.26
CA GLY A 12 -6.60 -7.45 33.90
C GLY A 12 -6.86 -6.32 32.89
N ARG A 13 -6.61 -5.07 33.28
CA ARG A 13 -6.84 -3.88 32.44
C ARG A 13 -5.59 -3.49 31.67
N VAL A 14 -5.78 -2.98 30.45
CA VAL A 14 -4.71 -2.38 29.66
C VAL A 14 -4.58 -0.92 30.08
N GLU A 15 -3.42 -0.54 30.60
CA GLU A 15 -3.11 0.80 31.06
C GLU A 15 -2.35 1.58 29.98
N VAL A 16 -2.62 2.88 29.88
CA VAL A 16 -1.88 3.81 29.01
C VAL A 16 -0.84 4.56 29.83
N TRP A 17 0.39 4.56 29.34
CA TRP A 17 1.56 5.12 30.00
C TRP A 17 2.32 6.05 29.05
N GLU A 18 2.83 7.14 29.61
CA GLU A 18 3.84 7.99 28.99
C GLU A 18 5.21 7.33 29.13
N CYS A 19 5.98 7.37 28.05
CA CYS A 19 7.19 6.60 27.85
C CYS A 19 8.29 7.42 27.17
N GLU A 20 9.52 6.99 27.43
CA GLU A 20 10.71 7.46 26.73
C GLU A 20 11.56 6.28 26.24
N TRP A 21 12.36 6.53 25.20
CA TRP A 21 13.37 5.59 24.76
C TRP A 21 14.67 5.91 25.48
N SER A 22 15.24 4.93 26.18
CA SER A 22 16.64 5.00 26.59
C SER A 22 17.56 4.90 25.36
N ASN A 23 18.62 5.71 25.28
CA ASN A 23 19.66 5.65 24.23
C ASN A 23 19.14 5.62 22.76
N PRO A 24 18.36 6.63 22.32
CA PRO A 24 17.84 6.67 20.95
C PRO A 24 18.95 6.63 19.89
N GLY A 25 18.70 5.95 18.76
CA GLY A 25 19.63 5.88 17.61
C GLY A 25 20.76 4.84 17.70
N THR A 26 20.78 4.00 18.74
CA THR A 26 21.87 3.01 18.97
C THR A 26 21.48 1.55 18.68
N GLY A 27 20.25 1.30 18.20
CA GLY A 27 19.72 -0.06 17.98
C GLY A 27 19.44 -0.86 19.26
N MET A 28 19.72 -0.31 20.45
CA MET A 28 19.50 -0.94 21.77
C MET A 28 18.53 -0.16 22.66
N ALA A 29 17.67 0.67 22.06
CA ALA A 29 16.76 1.51 22.82
C ALA A 29 15.74 0.68 23.62
N LYS A 30 15.67 0.89 24.93
CA LYS A 30 14.64 0.27 25.79
C LYS A 30 13.56 1.27 26.13
N LYS A 31 12.31 0.82 26.06
CA LYS A 31 11.13 1.57 26.45
C LYS A 31 11.07 1.70 27.97
N GLU A 32 11.06 2.92 28.46
CA GLU A 32 10.89 3.24 29.87
C GLU A 32 9.48 3.79 30.12
N PHE A 33 8.78 3.25 31.12
CA PHE A 33 7.43 3.67 31.50
C PHE A 33 7.52 4.71 32.60
N ILE A 34 7.24 5.97 32.26
CA ILE A 34 7.46 7.13 33.12
C ILE A 34 6.23 7.39 34.00
N ARG A 35 5.05 7.52 33.39
CA ARG A 35 3.84 7.93 34.11
C ARG A 35 2.57 7.26 33.55
N LYS A 36 1.71 6.71 34.42
CA LYS A 36 0.39 6.21 34.04
C LYS A 36 -0.56 7.39 33.81
N HIS A 37 -1.26 7.38 32.68
CA HIS A 37 -2.29 8.37 32.33
C HIS A 37 -3.71 7.86 32.57
N GLY A 38 -3.95 6.55 32.42
CA GLY A 38 -5.24 5.93 32.73
C GLY A 38 -5.36 4.51 32.20
N ASP A 39 -6.60 4.01 32.13
CA ASP A 39 -6.92 2.71 31.54
C ASP A 39 -7.46 2.92 30.10
N GLU A 40 -7.03 2.07 29.18
CA GLU A 40 -7.41 2.14 27.75
C GLU A 40 -8.93 1.90 27.61
N GLY A 41 -9.63 2.87 27.02
CA GLY A 41 -11.10 2.90 26.91
C GLY A 41 -11.82 3.76 27.95
N GLU A 42 -11.12 4.26 28.97
CA GLU A 42 -11.64 5.27 29.92
C GLU A 42 -11.08 6.68 29.63
N VAL A 43 -10.00 6.76 28.84
CA VAL A 43 -9.34 8.01 28.43
C VAL A 43 -9.63 8.29 26.96
N GLU A 44 -10.19 9.47 26.65
CA GLU A 44 -10.23 10.01 25.29
C GLU A 44 -8.90 10.70 25.01
N PHE A 45 -8.17 10.21 23.99
CA PHE A 45 -6.97 10.87 23.50
C PHE A 45 -7.36 11.70 22.28
N GLU A 46 -7.28 13.03 22.39
CA GLU A 46 -7.21 13.88 21.20
C GLU A 46 -5.95 13.43 20.42
N HIS A 47 -6.13 13.08 19.14
CA HIS A 47 -5.01 12.76 18.26
C HIS A 47 -4.31 14.08 17.92
N ASP A 48 -3.55 14.63 18.86
CA ASP A 48 -2.89 15.91 18.68
C ASP A 48 -1.88 15.87 17.53
N GLU A 49 -1.96 16.91 16.73
CA GLU A 49 -1.10 17.27 15.62
C GLU A 49 0.37 17.32 16.08
N TYR A 50 1.22 16.41 15.58
CA TYR A 50 2.66 16.53 15.75
C TYR A 50 3.50 16.08 14.54
N SER A 51 4.40 16.99 14.16
CA SER A 51 5.66 16.92 13.38
C SER A 51 5.65 16.71 11.85
N ALA A 52 6.53 17.47 11.19
CA ALA A 52 6.57 17.84 9.77
C ALA A 52 7.11 16.79 8.79
N ALA A 53 7.48 15.59 9.28
CA ALA A 53 7.80 14.46 8.43
C ALA A 53 6.62 13.50 8.44
N SER A 54 6.23 12.98 7.27
CA SER A 54 5.19 11.96 7.16
C SER A 54 5.81 10.68 6.62
N ALA A 55 5.62 9.56 7.30
CA ALA A 55 6.05 8.26 6.80
C ALA A 55 4.84 7.43 6.36
N ILE A 56 4.98 6.72 5.24
CA ILE A 56 4.08 5.62 4.88
C ILE A 56 4.75 4.33 5.28
N CYS A 57 4.06 3.47 6.04
CA CYS A 57 4.53 2.11 6.32
C CYS A 57 3.51 1.06 5.89
N TRP A 58 4.01 -0.10 5.46
CA TRP A 58 3.18 -1.25 5.08
C TRP A 58 3.93 -2.56 5.31
N ALA A 59 3.18 -3.65 5.38
CA ALA A 59 3.75 -4.99 5.49
C ALA A 59 3.53 -5.77 4.17
N PRO A 60 4.25 -6.89 3.97
CA PRO A 60 3.94 -7.85 2.92
C PRO A 60 2.47 -8.30 3.00
N GLY A 61 1.67 -7.97 1.97
CA GLY A 61 0.27 -8.38 1.87
C GLY A 61 -0.69 -7.78 2.92
N ARG A 62 -0.28 -6.72 3.64
CA ARG A 62 -1.12 -5.95 4.57
C ARG A 62 -0.74 -4.47 4.53
N THR A 63 -1.66 -3.59 4.89
CA THR A 63 -1.29 -2.22 5.26
C THR A 63 -1.28 -2.09 6.78
N ILE A 64 -0.91 -0.93 7.29
CA ILE A 64 -1.18 -0.57 8.68
C ILE A 64 -2.54 0.12 8.76
N GLY A 65 -3.23 0.04 9.89
CA GLY A 65 -4.57 0.63 10.06
C GLY A 65 -4.62 2.15 9.92
N ASN A 66 -3.48 2.82 10.13
CA ASN A 66 -3.27 4.24 9.84
C ASN A 66 -1.97 4.38 9.04
N ILE A 67 -2.08 4.39 7.69
CA ILE A 67 -0.95 4.27 6.77
C ILE A 67 0.04 5.43 6.89
N ALA A 68 -0.46 6.62 7.23
CA ALA A 68 0.36 7.75 7.60
C ALA A 68 0.79 7.60 9.07
N VAL A 69 2.10 7.51 9.28
CA VAL A 69 2.68 7.55 10.61
C VAL A 69 3.35 8.90 10.80
N SER A 70 2.79 9.72 11.68
CA SER A 70 3.31 11.04 12.08
C SER A 70 3.85 11.06 13.51
N SER A 71 3.78 9.94 14.24
CA SER A 71 4.21 9.92 15.64
C SER A 71 5.74 9.87 15.79
N GLU A 72 6.30 10.69 16.68
CA GLU A 72 7.70 10.61 17.12
C GLU A 72 8.09 9.19 17.59
N GLU A 73 7.12 8.39 18.07
CA GLU A 73 7.31 6.99 18.47
C GLU A 73 7.93 6.13 17.36
N VAL A 74 7.66 6.47 16.10
CA VAL A 74 7.98 5.63 14.93
C VAL A 74 9.19 6.14 14.15
N PHE A 75 9.43 7.46 14.10
CA PHE A 75 10.59 8.01 13.38
C PHE A 75 11.95 7.51 13.90
N GLY A 76 12.04 7.15 15.19
CA GLY A 76 13.25 6.53 15.75
C GLY A 76 13.57 5.12 15.23
N HIS A 77 12.68 4.51 14.44
CA HIS A 77 12.82 3.15 13.90
C HIS A 77 13.21 3.12 12.42
N PHE A 78 13.40 4.28 11.78
CA PHE A 78 13.79 4.37 10.37
C PHE A 78 15.29 4.64 10.25
N GLU A 79 15.99 3.79 9.50
CA GLU A 79 17.44 3.93 9.24
C GLU A 79 17.75 4.81 8.01
N GLY A 80 16.72 5.32 7.32
CA GLY A 80 16.88 6.06 6.05
C GLY A 80 15.57 6.66 5.53
N LYS A 81 15.57 7.11 4.26
CA LYS A 81 14.37 7.67 3.59
C LYS A 81 13.39 6.62 3.07
N ALA A 82 13.84 5.38 2.90
CA ALA A 82 13.02 4.24 2.59
C ALA A 82 13.74 2.97 3.04
N GLY A 83 13.01 1.88 3.27
CA GLY A 83 13.58 0.59 3.68
C GLY A 83 12.51 -0.47 3.83
N THR A 84 12.93 -1.69 4.13
CA THR A 84 12.06 -2.88 4.32
C THR A 84 12.17 -3.51 5.70
N ASN A 85 12.89 -2.86 6.62
CA ASN A 85 13.35 -3.41 7.90
C ASN A 85 12.81 -2.63 9.12
N ALA A 86 11.78 -1.78 8.94
CA ALA A 86 11.23 -1.04 10.08
C ALA A 86 10.44 -1.99 11.00
N ILE A 87 10.79 -2.04 12.28
CA ILE A 87 10.01 -2.76 13.28
C ILE A 87 9.20 -1.73 14.08
N LEU A 88 7.88 -1.72 13.88
CA LEU A 88 7.01 -0.72 14.49
C LEU A 88 6.39 -1.22 15.80
N PRO A 89 6.19 -0.33 16.80
CA PRO A 89 5.56 -0.72 18.06
C PRO A 89 4.08 -1.07 17.87
N CYS A 90 3.58 -1.96 18.74
CA CYS A 90 2.18 -2.35 18.74
C CYS A 90 1.28 -1.21 19.26
N HIS A 91 0.41 -0.69 18.41
CA HIS A 91 -0.69 0.18 18.84
C HIS A 91 -1.95 -0.67 19.05
N VAL A 92 -2.21 -1.06 20.30
CA VAL A 92 -3.36 -1.92 20.66
C VAL A 92 -4.53 -1.05 21.14
N VAL A 93 -5.69 -1.23 20.51
CA VAL A 93 -6.93 -0.49 20.78
C VAL A 93 -8.10 -1.45 21.07
N PRO A 94 -9.12 -1.02 21.83
CA PRO A 94 -10.29 -1.85 22.10
C PRO A 94 -11.13 -2.07 20.84
N CYS A 95 -11.51 -3.33 20.56
CA CYS A 95 -12.29 -3.71 19.37
C CYS A 95 -13.53 -4.57 19.68
N GLY A 96 -14.09 -4.35 20.87
CA GLY A 96 -15.34 -4.97 21.32
C GLY A 96 -15.10 -6.11 22.30
N LYS A 97 -15.94 -7.14 22.25
CA LYS A 97 -15.86 -8.32 23.13
C LYS A 97 -15.84 -9.60 22.32
N PHE A 98 -15.15 -10.62 22.84
CA PHE A 98 -15.26 -11.98 22.35
C PHE A 98 -16.63 -12.58 22.71
N ARG A 99 -16.97 -13.73 22.11
CA ARG A 99 -18.25 -14.44 22.37
C ARG A 99 -18.45 -14.81 23.84
N ASN A 100 -17.37 -15.00 24.60
CA ASN A 100 -17.38 -15.29 26.02
C ASN A 100 -17.48 -14.02 26.91
N GLY A 101 -17.66 -12.84 26.31
CA GLY A 101 -17.76 -11.56 27.01
C GLY A 101 -16.43 -10.91 27.39
N ALA A 102 -15.29 -11.58 27.16
CA ALA A 102 -13.96 -11.01 27.41
C ALA A 102 -13.67 -9.83 26.46
N ALA A 103 -12.91 -8.84 26.93
CA ALA A 103 -12.47 -7.73 26.08
C ALA A 103 -11.65 -8.25 24.90
N ARG A 104 -11.98 -7.77 23.70
CA ARG A 104 -11.25 -8.05 22.47
C ARG A 104 -10.49 -6.80 22.07
N TRP A 105 -9.22 -6.96 21.76
CA TRP A 105 -8.34 -5.87 21.38
C TRP A 105 -7.84 -6.05 19.95
N TYR A 106 -7.29 -4.99 19.37
CA TYR A 106 -6.80 -4.97 18.01
C TYR A 106 -5.52 -4.17 17.90
N CYS A 107 -4.47 -4.77 17.33
CA CYS A 107 -3.26 -4.06 17.00
C CYS A 107 -3.44 -3.35 15.65
N LYS A 108 -3.56 -2.02 15.65
CA LYS A 108 -3.69 -1.19 14.43
C LYS A 108 -2.44 -1.28 13.55
N THR A 109 -1.26 -1.33 14.17
CA THR A 109 0.02 -1.41 13.45
C THR A 109 0.11 -2.70 12.63
N HIS A 110 -0.12 -3.85 13.25
CA HIS A 110 0.08 -5.16 12.61
C HIS A 110 -1.20 -5.82 12.09
N GLN A 111 -2.33 -5.10 12.22
CA GLN A 111 -3.67 -5.49 11.81
C GLN A 111 -4.08 -6.89 12.28
N ILE A 112 -3.96 -7.15 13.58
CA ILE A 112 -4.33 -8.45 14.18
C ILE A 112 -5.06 -8.27 15.51
N HIS A 113 -6.04 -9.15 15.79
CA HIS A 113 -6.69 -9.22 17.09
C HIS A 113 -5.70 -9.64 18.18
N TRP A 114 -5.95 -9.15 19.39
CA TRP A 114 -5.18 -9.46 20.59
C TRP A 114 -6.12 -9.67 21.78
N GLY A 115 -5.66 -10.42 22.78
CA GLY A 115 -6.38 -10.66 24.03
C GLY A 115 -6.93 -12.08 24.17
N THR A 116 -6.41 -13.02 23.38
CA THR A 116 -6.65 -14.45 23.57
C THR A 116 -5.82 -15.00 24.75
N ASN A 117 -6.12 -16.21 25.22
CA ASN A 117 -5.31 -16.85 26.27
C ASN A 117 -3.84 -17.05 25.83
N ALA A 118 -3.61 -17.28 24.53
CA ALA A 118 -2.26 -17.40 23.99
C ALA A 118 -1.50 -16.06 24.06
N ASP A 119 -2.18 -14.95 23.75
CA ASP A 119 -1.61 -13.62 23.86
C ASP A 119 -1.24 -13.27 25.32
N LEU A 120 -2.12 -13.61 26.27
CA LEU A 120 -1.87 -13.40 27.69
C LEU A 120 -0.68 -14.23 28.20
N ALA A 121 -0.56 -15.47 27.73
CA ALA A 121 0.56 -16.34 28.08
C ALA A 121 1.89 -15.87 27.47
N ALA A 122 1.85 -15.17 26.33
CA ALA A 122 3.02 -14.65 25.64
C ALA A 122 3.51 -13.29 26.18
N LEU A 123 2.86 -12.73 27.21
CA LEU A 123 3.25 -11.44 27.78
C LEU A 123 4.63 -11.50 28.45
N PRO A 124 5.54 -10.58 28.12
CA PRO A 124 6.83 -10.49 28.81
C PRO A 124 6.65 -10.13 30.28
N GLU A 125 7.67 -10.40 31.10
CA GLU A 125 7.68 -10.01 32.52
C GLU A 125 7.45 -8.52 32.73
N SER A 126 7.88 -7.67 31.77
CA SER A 126 7.64 -6.23 31.80
C SER A 126 6.15 -5.85 31.75
N GLY A 127 5.28 -6.75 31.25
CA GLY A 127 3.86 -6.50 31.02
C GLY A 127 3.55 -5.73 29.72
N ASP A 128 4.53 -5.52 28.85
CA ASP A 128 4.35 -4.85 27.55
C ASP A 128 3.35 -5.61 26.69
N VAL A 129 2.30 -4.93 26.23
CA VAL A 129 1.34 -5.53 25.32
C VAL A 129 1.93 -5.58 23.91
N ARG A 130 2.21 -6.79 23.42
CA ARG A 130 2.75 -7.05 22.09
C ARG A 130 1.88 -8.07 21.37
N CYS A 131 1.53 -7.80 20.12
CA CYS A 131 0.84 -8.78 19.29
C CYS A 131 1.81 -9.84 18.75
N SER A 132 1.29 -10.93 18.19
CA SER A 132 2.11 -11.99 17.61
C SER A 132 3.04 -11.52 16.49
N ASN A 133 2.72 -10.40 15.84
CA ASN A 133 3.48 -9.82 14.73
C ASN A 133 4.38 -8.65 15.15
N HIS A 134 4.60 -8.41 16.45
CA HIS A 134 5.31 -7.23 16.95
C HIS A 134 6.77 -7.07 16.47
N SER A 135 7.38 -8.14 15.94
CA SER A 135 8.74 -8.15 15.39
C SER A 135 8.75 -8.24 13.87
N MET A 136 7.60 -8.06 13.21
CA MET A 136 7.50 -8.09 11.76
C MET A 136 8.19 -6.86 11.18
N GLU A 137 9.11 -7.09 10.24
CA GLU A 137 9.72 -6.03 9.46
C GLU A 137 8.69 -5.46 8.46
N MET A 138 8.65 -4.13 8.38
CA MET A 138 7.76 -3.37 7.53
C MET A 138 8.55 -2.53 6.55
N SER A 139 7.96 -2.37 5.36
CA SER A 139 8.42 -1.41 4.39
C SER A 139 7.97 -0.01 4.76
N TYR A 140 8.81 0.98 4.45
CA TYR A 140 8.51 2.36 4.76
C TYR A 140 9.11 3.33 3.73
N VAL A 141 8.49 4.51 3.64
CA VAL A 141 9.00 5.69 2.93
C VAL A 141 8.77 6.91 3.82
N VAL A 142 9.82 7.68 4.07
CA VAL A 142 9.77 8.97 4.75
C VAL A 142 9.68 10.06 3.69
N ASP A 143 8.75 11.00 3.88
CA ASP A 143 8.45 12.10 2.96
C ASP A 143 8.16 11.61 1.54
N PRO A 144 7.12 10.77 1.37
CA PRO A 144 6.74 10.25 0.06
C PRO A 144 6.39 11.38 -0.91
N LEU A 145 6.50 11.11 -2.22
CA LEU A 145 6.03 12.05 -3.23
C LEU A 145 4.54 12.33 -3.01
N GLN A 146 4.20 13.60 -2.83
CA GLN A 146 2.82 14.07 -2.89
C GLN A 146 2.44 14.42 -4.33
N VAL A 147 1.40 13.78 -4.84
CA VAL A 147 0.78 14.04 -6.12
C VAL A 147 -0.50 14.82 -5.88
N GLU A 148 -0.51 16.07 -6.34
CA GLU A 148 -1.69 16.93 -6.31
C GLU A 148 -2.40 16.86 -7.66
N PHE A 149 -3.73 16.69 -7.63
CA PHE A 149 -4.54 16.71 -8.85
C PHE A 149 -4.92 18.15 -9.21
N ASN A 150 -4.77 18.49 -10.49
CA ASN A 150 -5.21 19.75 -11.06
C ASN A 150 -5.53 19.56 -12.54
N ASP A 151 -6.23 20.55 -13.11
CA ASP A 151 -6.78 20.44 -14.46
C ASP A 151 -5.76 20.67 -15.58
N TYR A 152 -4.58 21.20 -15.26
CA TYR A 152 -3.55 21.58 -16.23
C TYR A 152 -2.42 20.55 -16.36
N GLU A 153 -2.49 19.44 -15.61
CA GLU A 153 -1.52 18.36 -15.65
C GLU A 153 -2.17 17.03 -16.05
N GLU A 154 -1.50 16.32 -16.95
CA GLU A 154 -1.78 14.91 -17.20
C GLU A 154 -0.94 14.07 -16.25
N ILE A 155 -1.62 13.26 -15.45
CA ILE A 155 -1.06 12.39 -14.43
C ILE A 155 -1.46 10.95 -14.76
N GLY A 156 -0.45 10.09 -14.80
CA GLY A 156 -0.63 8.65 -14.88
C GLY A 156 0.07 7.98 -13.72
N ILE A 157 -0.63 7.10 -13.03
CA ILE A 157 -0.09 6.32 -11.90
C ILE A 157 -0.28 4.84 -12.21
N TRP A 158 0.80 4.07 -12.25
CA TRP A 158 0.77 2.63 -12.47
C TRP A 158 1.42 1.86 -11.34
N CYS A 159 1.01 0.60 -11.20
CA CYS A 159 1.76 -0.39 -10.43
C CYS A 159 2.90 -0.94 -11.30
N SER A 160 4.14 -0.50 -11.04
CA SER A 160 5.35 -0.98 -11.73
C SER A 160 5.75 -2.35 -11.21
N LEU A 161 5.72 -3.34 -12.08
CA LEU A 161 6.08 -4.73 -11.79
C LEU A 161 7.39 -5.13 -12.47
N PRO A 162 8.11 -6.12 -11.90
CA PRO A 162 9.24 -6.71 -12.62
C PRO A 162 8.82 -7.21 -14.01
N PRO A 163 9.76 -7.24 -14.98
CA PRO A 163 9.49 -7.72 -16.34
C PRO A 163 8.83 -9.10 -16.34
N ALA A 164 7.93 -9.31 -17.31
CA ALA A 164 7.38 -10.63 -17.61
C ALA A 164 8.43 -11.56 -18.21
N LEU A 165 9.24 -10.99 -19.10
CA LEU A 165 10.27 -11.68 -19.86
C LEU A 165 11.43 -10.71 -20.08
N SER A 166 12.65 -11.23 -20.06
CA SER A 166 13.86 -10.49 -20.38
C SER A 166 14.86 -11.44 -21.04
N SER A 167 15.76 -10.89 -21.86
CA SER A 167 16.92 -11.63 -22.34
C SER A 167 18.00 -11.82 -21.27
N ARG A 168 17.88 -11.13 -20.13
CA ARG A 168 18.76 -11.27 -18.95
C ARG A 168 17.99 -11.89 -17.77
N PRO A 169 18.68 -12.41 -16.75
CA PRO A 169 18.03 -12.92 -15.55
C PRO A 169 17.15 -11.86 -14.89
N ILE A 170 15.89 -12.20 -14.63
CA ILE A 170 14.93 -11.30 -13.99
C ILE A 170 15.16 -11.39 -12.48
N VAL A 171 15.51 -10.25 -11.86
CA VAL A 171 15.53 -10.13 -10.41
C VAL A 171 14.11 -9.90 -9.92
N LYS A 172 13.58 -10.86 -9.16
CA LYS A 172 12.28 -10.70 -8.51
C LYS A 172 12.32 -9.54 -7.53
N ARG A 173 11.27 -8.72 -7.52
CA ARG A 173 11.17 -7.54 -6.64
C ARG A 173 9.73 -7.25 -6.28
N SER A 174 9.54 -6.46 -5.22
CA SER A 174 8.24 -5.90 -4.89
C SER A 174 7.79 -4.89 -5.94
N PRO A 175 6.46 -4.64 -6.03
CA PRO A 175 5.95 -3.59 -6.89
C PRO A 175 6.49 -2.22 -6.47
N LYS A 176 6.50 -1.29 -7.42
CA LYS A 176 6.73 0.14 -7.17
C LYS A 176 5.56 0.93 -7.74
N ILE A 177 5.47 2.21 -7.40
CA ILE A 177 4.49 3.12 -7.95
C ILE A 177 5.16 3.98 -9.02
N HIS A 178 4.77 3.78 -10.27
CA HIS A 178 5.27 4.56 -11.38
C HIS A 178 4.41 5.80 -11.58
N VAL A 179 5.03 6.97 -11.63
CA VAL A 179 4.32 8.24 -11.82
C VAL A 179 4.81 8.93 -13.08
N HIS A 180 3.88 9.16 -13.99
CA HIS A 180 4.02 10.11 -15.08
C HIS A 180 3.31 11.41 -14.73
N LYS A 181 3.99 12.53 -14.98
CA LYS A 181 3.41 13.87 -14.84
C LYS A 181 3.92 14.77 -15.96
N ARG A 182 3.01 15.49 -16.61
CA ARG A 182 3.33 16.51 -17.63
C ARG A 182 2.24 17.57 -17.67
N PHE A 183 2.56 18.73 -18.23
CA PHE A 183 1.53 19.72 -18.55
C PHE A 183 0.62 19.18 -19.66
N SER A 184 -0.68 19.45 -19.56
CA SER A 184 -1.66 19.08 -20.58
C SER A 184 -1.28 19.66 -21.94
N GLY A 185 -1.22 18.79 -22.96
CA GLY A 185 -0.79 19.17 -24.31
C GLY A 185 0.73 19.32 -24.51
N ALA A 186 1.56 19.09 -23.49
CA ALA A 186 3.01 19.07 -23.65
C ALA A 186 3.53 17.67 -24.00
N ASP A 187 4.50 17.60 -24.93
CA ASP A 187 5.13 16.33 -25.30
C ASP A 187 6.10 15.82 -24.22
N LYS A 188 6.76 16.73 -23.51
CA LYS A 188 7.81 16.38 -22.54
C LYS A 188 7.23 16.12 -21.15
N LYS A 189 7.63 14.99 -20.56
CA LYS A 189 7.32 14.62 -19.17
C LYS A 189 8.16 15.45 -18.18
N LEU A 190 7.50 15.96 -17.14
CA LEU A 190 8.14 16.61 -15.99
C LEU A 190 8.60 15.56 -14.97
N LEU A 191 7.82 14.51 -14.80
CA LEU A 191 8.13 13.37 -13.94
C LEU A 191 7.84 12.06 -14.69
N ASP A 192 8.78 11.13 -14.61
CA ASP A 192 8.68 9.79 -15.16
C ASP A 192 9.66 8.88 -14.41
N ARG A 193 9.18 8.26 -13.33
CA ARG A 193 9.99 7.32 -12.53
C ARG A 193 9.15 6.50 -11.55
N ASP A 194 9.78 5.47 -11.03
CA ASP A 194 9.27 4.63 -9.95
C ASP A 194 9.55 5.23 -8.57
N PHE A 195 8.59 5.05 -7.67
CA PHE A 195 8.62 5.41 -6.25
C PHE A 195 8.23 4.19 -5.40
N ASP A 196 8.75 4.10 -4.18
CA ASP A 196 8.40 2.97 -3.29
C ASP A 196 6.97 3.10 -2.73
N ALA A 197 6.49 4.32 -2.52
CA ALA A 197 5.10 4.68 -2.25
C ALA A 197 4.88 6.16 -2.55
N ILE A 198 3.63 6.58 -2.76
CA ILE A 198 3.26 7.99 -2.95
C ILE A 198 2.03 8.35 -2.12
N VAL A 199 1.78 9.64 -1.98
CA VAL A 199 0.54 10.20 -1.44
C VAL A 199 -0.18 10.94 -2.55
N CYS A 200 -1.47 10.72 -2.69
CA CYS A 200 -2.34 11.53 -3.53
C CYS A 200 -3.14 12.46 -2.62
N SER A 201 -3.01 13.77 -2.81
CA SER A 201 -3.82 14.75 -2.07
C SER A 201 -5.02 15.17 -2.92
N TYR A 202 -6.19 15.26 -2.29
CA TYR A 202 -7.42 15.64 -2.97
C TYR A 202 -8.19 16.68 -2.13
N ASN A 203 -9.03 17.48 -2.78
CA ASN A 203 -9.90 18.44 -2.08
C ASN A 203 -11.12 17.71 -1.51
N GLN A 204 -11.41 17.88 -0.22
CA GLN A 204 -12.56 17.27 0.47
C GLN A 204 -13.91 17.60 -0.20
N ASP A 205 -14.03 18.74 -0.88
CA ASP A 205 -15.23 19.12 -1.62
C ASP A 205 -15.63 18.10 -2.70
N THR A 206 -14.73 17.21 -3.11
CA THR A 206 -15.04 16.14 -4.08
C THR A 206 -15.76 14.95 -3.45
N GLY A 207 -15.84 14.85 -2.11
CA GLY A 207 -16.66 13.86 -1.42
C GLY A 207 -16.23 12.40 -1.62
N LEU A 208 -14.92 12.13 -1.79
CA LEU A 208 -14.41 10.77 -2.06
C LEU A 208 -14.68 9.75 -0.94
N PHE A 209 -14.71 10.20 0.31
CA PHE A 209 -14.95 9.35 1.47
C PHE A 209 -15.92 10.01 2.45
N ASP A 210 -16.64 9.17 3.20
CA ASP A 210 -17.56 9.63 4.25
C ASP A 210 -16.86 10.40 5.39
N SER A 211 -15.57 10.12 5.64
CA SER A 211 -14.78 10.81 6.65
C SER A 211 -14.13 12.07 6.10
N THR A 212 -14.48 13.22 6.70
CA THR A 212 -13.88 14.53 6.41
C THR A 212 -12.48 14.71 7.00
N GLU A 213 -11.91 13.69 7.66
CA GLU A 213 -10.52 13.76 8.15
C GLU A 213 -9.51 13.26 7.11
N ILE A 214 -9.99 12.59 6.06
CA ILE A 214 -9.13 11.96 5.05
C ILE A 214 -8.89 12.95 3.92
N THR A 215 -7.73 13.59 3.88
CA THR A 215 -7.30 14.49 2.79
C THR A 215 -6.20 13.90 1.90
N LEU A 216 -5.58 12.82 2.38
CA LEU A 216 -4.42 12.17 1.78
C LEU A 216 -4.71 10.69 1.60
N ILE A 217 -4.55 10.20 0.38
CA ILE A 217 -4.69 8.78 0.02
C ILE A 217 -3.29 8.22 -0.23
N GLN A 218 -2.86 7.26 0.57
CA GLN A 218 -1.58 6.59 0.38
C GLN A 218 -1.71 5.50 -0.68
N VAL A 219 -0.86 5.56 -1.70
CA VAL A 219 -0.77 4.51 -2.73
C VAL A 219 0.48 3.69 -2.42
N THR A 220 0.26 2.52 -1.81
CA THR A 220 1.32 1.58 -1.45
C THR A 220 1.42 0.45 -2.48
N PRO A 221 2.59 -0.20 -2.64
CA PRO A 221 2.77 -1.35 -3.52
C PRO A 221 1.72 -2.46 -3.36
N PRO A 222 1.38 -2.94 -2.14
CA PRO A 222 0.34 -3.96 -2.00
C PRO A 222 -1.03 -3.46 -2.43
N ALA A 223 -1.42 -2.23 -2.11
CA ALA A 223 -2.73 -1.69 -2.51
C ALA A 223 -2.83 -1.52 -4.03
N ALA A 224 -1.78 -0.97 -4.66
CA ALA A 224 -1.74 -0.73 -6.10
C ALA A 224 -1.75 -2.05 -6.89
N PHE A 225 -0.95 -3.04 -6.48
CA PHE A 225 -0.93 -4.33 -7.14
C PHE A 225 -2.28 -5.05 -7.04
N GLU A 226 -2.88 -5.07 -5.86
CA GLU A 226 -4.14 -5.76 -5.63
C GLU A 226 -5.30 -5.13 -6.39
N PHE A 227 -5.28 -3.80 -6.49
CA PHE A 227 -6.24 -3.07 -7.30
C PHE A 227 -6.06 -3.35 -8.79
N VAL A 228 -4.84 -3.21 -9.34
CA VAL A 228 -4.55 -3.50 -10.75
C VAL A 228 -4.86 -4.96 -11.10
N ARG A 229 -4.55 -5.90 -10.21
CA ARG A 229 -4.92 -7.31 -10.38
C ARG A 229 -6.43 -7.50 -10.46
N SER A 230 -7.19 -6.81 -9.62
CA SER A 230 -8.65 -6.86 -9.66
C SER A 230 -9.19 -6.33 -10.99
N LEU A 231 -8.61 -5.24 -11.52
CA LEU A 231 -8.95 -4.70 -12.84
C LEU A 231 -8.61 -5.69 -13.97
N GLU A 232 -7.43 -6.30 -13.94
CA GLU A 232 -7.00 -7.30 -14.93
C GLU A 232 -7.89 -8.56 -14.95
N GLN A 233 -8.36 -8.99 -13.77
CA GLN A 233 -9.23 -10.15 -13.62
C GLN A 233 -10.73 -9.84 -13.82
N GLY A 234 -11.10 -8.56 -13.94
CA GLY A 234 -12.50 -8.13 -14.05
C GLY A 234 -13.30 -8.35 -12.76
N TYR A 235 -12.66 -8.25 -11.60
CA TYR A 235 -13.34 -8.32 -10.31
C TYR A 235 -14.09 -7.03 -10.00
N GLU A 236 -15.28 -7.17 -9.40
CA GLU A 236 -16.03 -6.03 -8.90
C GLU A 236 -15.26 -5.35 -7.76
N THR A 237 -14.97 -4.06 -7.91
CA THR A 237 -14.20 -3.27 -6.95
C THR A 237 -15.02 -2.06 -6.51
N SER A 238 -14.98 -1.75 -5.21
CA SER A 238 -15.60 -0.56 -4.63
C SER A 238 -14.85 -0.16 -3.36
N CYS A 239 -15.36 0.78 -2.58
CA CYS A 239 -14.79 1.14 -1.28
C CYS A 239 -15.87 1.15 -0.21
N VAL A 240 -15.71 0.31 0.81
CA VAL A 240 -16.64 0.27 1.94
C VAL A 240 -16.10 1.12 3.08
N THR A 241 -16.95 1.99 3.60
CA THR A 241 -16.68 2.73 4.83
C THR A 241 -17.03 1.90 6.06
N CYS A 242 -16.11 1.81 7.02
CA CYS A 242 -16.40 1.22 8.32
C CYS A 242 -17.44 2.06 9.08
N LYS A 243 -18.63 1.52 9.34
CA LYS A 243 -19.67 2.22 10.11
C LYS A 243 -19.30 2.52 11.57
N LYS A 244 -18.23 1.90 12.09
CA LYS A 244 -17.75 2.13 13.46
C LYS A 244 -16.77 3.30 13.56
N CYS A 245 -15.84 3.44 12.61
CA CYS A 245 -14.78 4.45 12.69
C CYS A 245 -14.70 5.41 11.49
N GLY A 246 -15.54 5.24 10.46
CA GLY A 246 -15.56 6.11 9.28
C GLY A 246 -14.42 5.90 8.29
N TYR A 247 -13.43 5.04 8.57
CA TYR A 247 -12.30 4.82 7.65
C TYR A 247 -12.67 3.88 6.50
N PRO A 248 -12.11 4.11 5.29
CA PRO A 248 -12.28 3.24 4.15
C PRO A 248 -11.57 1.90 4.33
N HIS A 249 -12.13 0.86 3.72
CA HIS A 249 -11.59 -0.49 3.76
C HIS A 249 -10.65 -0.76 2.60
N LEU A 250 -9.53 -1.41 2.91
CA LEU A 250 -8.57 -1.96 1.97
C LEU A 250 -8.44 -3.47 2.21
N ASP A 251 -8.94 -4.25 1.26
CA ASP A 251 -8.74 -5.69 1.21
C ASP A 251 -7.37 -6.00 0.60
N LEU A 252 -6.62 -6.91 1.22
CA LEU A 252 -5.30 -7.35 0.76
C LEU A 252 -5.15 -8.87 0.92
N GLY A 253 -4.17 -9.44 0.23
CA GLY A 253 -3.87 -10.87 0.30
C GLY A 253 -5.08 -11.72 -0.09
N SER A 254 -5.47 -12.66 0.77
CA SER A 254 -6.59 -13.58 0.50
C SER A 254 -7.95 -12.89 0.36
N PHE A 255 -8.12 -11.69 0.91
CA PHE A 255 -9.35 -10.90 0.77
C PHE A 255 -9.41 -10.14 -0.56
N ALA A 256 -8.25 -9.86 -1.19
CA ALA A 256 -8.19 -9.14 -2.47
C ALA A 256 -8.26 -10.05 -3.71
N VAL A 257 -8.07 -11.36 -3.56
CA VAL A 257 -8.17 -12.34 -4.67
C VAL A 257 -9.61 -12.75 -5.01
N HIS A 258 -10.59 -12.51 -4.13
CA HIS A 258 -11.97 -12.96 -4.33
C HIS A 258 -12.97 -11.93 -3.81
N PRO A 259 -13.88 -11.42 -4.65
CA PRO A 259 -14.97 -10.57 -4.21
C PRO A 259 -15.81 -11.23 -3.10
N HIS A 260 -16.07 -10.48 -2.04
CA HIS A 260 -16.78 -10.96 -0.87
C HIS A 260 -17.60 -9.83 -0.23
N ALA A 261 -18.58 -10.20 0.60
CA ALA A 261 -19.51 -9.23 1.19
C ALA A 261 -19.12 -8.79 2.60
N LYS A 262 -18.25 -9.55 3.29
CA LYS A 262 -17.88 -9.31 4.70
C LYS A 262 -16.43 -8.86 4.80
N HIS A 263 -16.22 -7.58 5.10
CA HIS A 263 -14.90 -6.96 5.17
C HIS A 263 -14.41 -6.81 6.61
N PHE A 264 -13.09 -6.74 6.76
CA PHE A 264 -12.42 -6.53 8.03
C PHE A 264 -11.79 -5.14 8.09
N CYS A 265 -12.09 -4.36 9.12
CA CYS A 265 -11.60 -2.99 9.22
C CYS A 265 -10.16 -2.97 9.75
N GLY A 266 -9.21 -2.68 8.85
CA GLY A 266 -7.79 -2.52 9.17
C GLY A 266 -7.49 -1.42 10.20
N ASN A 267 -8.37 -0.41 10.35
CA ASN A 267 -8.15 0.71 11.26
C ASN A 267 -8.62 0.43 12.70
N CYS A 268 -9.80 -0.15 12.90
CA CYS A 268 -10.37 -0.34 14.24
C CYS A 268 -10.62 -1.80 14.66
N GLY A 269 -10.31 -2.76 13.78
CA GLY A 269 -10.49 -4.19 14.04
C GLY A 269 -11.96 -4.64 14.05
N ASN A 270 -12.88 -3.79 13.58
CA ASN A 270 -14.28 -4.16 13.40
C ASN A 270 -14.40 -5.20 12.29
N ASP A 271 -14.97 -6.35 12.62
CA ASP A 271 -15.17 -7.50 11.73
C ASP A 271 -16.63 -7.67 11.28
N SER A 272 -17.45 -6.65 11.51
CA SER A 272 -18.86 -6.60 11.12
C SER A 272 -19.12 -5.50 10.10
N VAL A 273 -18.26 -5.41 9.09
CA VAL A 273 -18.44 -4.48 7.96
C VAL A 273 -18.91 -5.26 6.75
N TRP A 274 -20.00 -4.81 6.15
CA TRP A 274 -20.66 -5.49 5.05
C TRP A 274 -20.91 -4.54 3.89
N SER A 275 -20.68 -5.02 2.68
CA SER A 275 -21.12 -4.40 1.43
C SER A 275 -22.44 -5.02 0.97
N ASP A 276 -23.18 -4.30 0.12
CA ASP A 276 -24.47 -4.76 -0.41
C ASP A 276 -24.32 -5.95 -1.39
N GLY A 277 -23.12 -6.14 -1.93
CA GLY A 277 -22.78 -7.22 -2.86
C GLY A 277 -21.38 -7.77 -2.61
N LYS A 278 -20.91 -8.68 -3.46
CA LYS A 278 -19.54 -9.21 -3.38
C LYS A 278 -18.59 -8.28 -4.13
N ILE A 279 -17.64 -7.70 -3.42
CA ILE A 279 -16.64 -6.78 -3.98
C ILE A 279 -15.25 -7.06 -3.40
N VAL A 280 -14.22 -6.52 -4.04
CA VAL A 280 -12.92 -6.25 -3.40
C VAL A 280 -12.91 -4.77 -2.99
N SER A 281 -12.80 -4.50 -1.68
CA SER A 281 -12.80 -3.12 -1.17
C SER A 281 -11.42 -2.49 -1.26
N THR A 282 -11.31 -1.27 -1.80
CA THR A 282 -10.06 -0.50 -1.81
C THR A 282 -10.32 1.01 -1.84
N PRO A 283 -9.57 1.82 -1.07
CA PRO A 283 -9.64 3.28 -1.15
C PRO A 283 -9.10 3.83 -2.48
N LEU A 284 -8.43 3.01 -3.29
CA LEU A 284 -7.99 3.42 -4.63
C LEU A 284 -9.14 3.51 -5.63
N LYS A 285 -10.28 2.83 -5.38
CA LYS A 285 -11.40 2.82 -6.33
C LYS A 285 -12.12 4.18 -6.44
N PRO A 286 -12.50 4.87 -5.35
CA PRO A 286 -13.05 6.23 -5.44
C PRO A 286 -12.09 7.21 -6.12
N LEU A 287 -10.79 7.11 -5.80
CA LEU A 287 -9.76 7.90 -6.45
C LEU A 287 -9.69 7.64 -7.96
N HIS A 288 -9.68 6.36 -8.36
CA HIS A 288 -9.72 5.95 -9.75
C HIS A 288 -10.98 6.47 -10.44
N ASP A 289 -12.17 6.27 -9.86
CA ASP A 289 -13.42 6.69 -10.51
C ASP A 289 -13.54 8.20 -10.71
N GLN A 290 -12.99 8.97 -9.78
CA GLN A 290 -13.04 10.43 -9.84
C GLN A 290 -12.09 11.03 -10.88
N PHE A 291 -10.88 10.47 -10.99
CA PHE A 291 -9.78 11.09 -11.74
C PHE A 291 -9.34 10.27 -12.97
N ASN A 292 -9.90 9.10 -13.20
CA ASN A 292 -9.63 8.30 -14.38
C ASN A 292 -10.53 8.73 -15.55
N ASN A 293 -10.09 9.76 -16.27
CA ASN A 293 -10.85 10.38 -17.35
C ASN A 293 -11.06 9.45 -18.55
N SER A 294 -10.27 8.38 -18.67
CA SER A 294 -10.46 7.35 -19.68
C SER A 294 -10.32 5.93 -19.13
N ASN A 295 -11.46 5.24 -19.06
CA ASN A 295 -11.55 3.79 -18.83
C ASN A 295 -11.46 2.98 -20.14
N THR A 296 -11.15 3.63 -21.25
CA THR A 296 -11.10 2.97 -22.56
C THR A 296 -9.68 2.59 -22.92
N TYR A 297 -9.58 1.47 -23.63
CA TYR A 297 -8.31 0.93 -24.09
C TYR A 297 -8.28 0.91 -25.61
N VAL A 298 -7.13 1.27 -26.17
CA VAL A 298 -6.82 1.07 -27.58
C VAL A 298 -5.76 -0.01 -27.70
N MET A 299 -5.97 -0.96 -28.61
CA MET A 299 -4.92 -1.91 -29.00
C MET A 299 -4.07 -1.22 -30.07
N PRO A 300 -2.76 -1.01 -29.85
CA PRO A 300 -1.89 -0.46 -30.88
C PRO A 300 -1.85 -1.38 -32.10
N ASP A 301 -1.81 -0.81 -33.31
CA ASP A 301 -1.67 -1.55 -34.57
C ASP A 301 -0.22 -1.96 -34.87
N ARG A 302 0.74 -1.30 -34.20
CA ARG A 302 2.16 -1.57 -34.31
C ARG A 302 2.54 -2.97 -33.80
N GLN A 303 3.49 -3.58 -34.52
CA GLN A 303 4.04 -4.90 -34.23
C GLN A 303 5.56 -4.81 -34.04
N LEU A 304 6.11 -5.66 -33.18
CA LEU A 304 7.56 -5.77 -32.98
C LEU A 304 8.00 -7.23 -33.11
N ASN A 305 8.97 -7.49 -33.98
CA ASN A 305 9.69 -8.76 -34.00
C ASN A 305 11.02 -8.61 -33.25
N LEU A 306 11.12 -9.21 -32.07
CA LEU A 306 12.34 -9.15 -31.26
C LEU A 306 13.49 -9.96 -31.86
N ASP A 307 13.20 -10.89 -32.77
CA ASP A 307 14.23 -11.67 -33.45
C ASP A 307 15.08 -10.81 -34.41
N ASP A 308 14.62 -9.61 -34.73
CA ASP A 308 15.35 -8.61 -35.53
C ASP A 308 16.44 -7.88 -34.71
N TYR A 309 16.53 -8.15 -33.39
CA TYR A 309 17.46 -7.53 -32.44
C TYR A 309 18.36 -8.55 -31.73
N PRO A 310 19.16 -9.37 -32.45
CA PRO A 310 19.86 -10.53 -31.88
C PRO A 310 20.93 -10.19 -30.83
N ASP A 311 21.58 -9.03 -30.94
CA ASP A 311 22.65 -8.58 -30.04
C ASP A 311 22.16 -7.59 -28.97
N SER A 312 20.85 -7.36 -28.89
CA SER A 312 20.26 -6.41 -27.95
C SER A 312 19.75 -7.13 -26.70
N HIS A 313 19.81 -6.44 -25.56
CA HIS A 313 19.04 -6.88 -24.42
C HIS A 313 17.63 -6.27 -24.44
N PHE A 314 16.67 -6.97 -23.88
CA PHE A 314 15.29 -6.49 -23.81
C PHE A 314 14.64 -6.84 -22.47
N GLU A 315 13.62 -6.07 -22.15
CA GLU A 315 12.68 -6.30 -21.07
C GLU A 315 11.27 -6.03 -21.60
N MET A 316 10.29 -6.81 -21.17
CA MET A 316 8.91 -6.58 -21.57
C MET A 316 7.91 -6.85 -20.47
N TRP A 317 6.77 -6.19 -20.59
CA TRP A 317 5.66 -6.24 -19.66
C TRP A 317 4.35 -6.40 -20.45
N SER A 318 3.39 -7.11 -19.88
CA SER A 318 1.99 -6.85 -20.21
C SER A 318 1.68 -5.42 -19.78
N SER A 319 1.14 -4.58 -20.66
CA SER A 319 0.63 -3.29 -20.19
C SER A 319 -0.57 -3.53 -19.26
N THR A 320 -0.60 -2.77 -18.17
CA THR A 320 -1.58 -2.87 -17.10
C THR A 320 -2.43 -1.61 -17.06
N PRO A 321 -3.69 -1.70 -16.59
CA PRO A 321 -4.48 -0.55 -16.22
C PRO A 321 -3.69 0.37 -15.29
N ALA A 322 -3.78 1.68 -15.53
CA ALA A 322 -3.36 2.65 -14.54
C ALA A 322 -4.20 2.50 -13.26
N VAL A 323 -3.58 2.73 -12.11
CA VAL A 323 -4.32 3.03 -10.87
C VAL A 323 -5.12 4.32 -11.07
N LEU A 324 -4.59 5.24 -11.88
CA LEU A 324 -5.23 6.50 -12.24
C LEU A 324 -4.63 7.06 -13.53
N TRP A 325 -5.49 7.59 -14.41
CA TRP A 325 -5.11 8.22 -15.68
C TRP A 325 -6.00 9.43 -15.96
N THR A 326 -5.46 10.64 -15.74
CA THR A 326 -6.22 11.88 -15.91
C THR A 326 -6.31 12.36 -17.35
N ALA A 327 -5.66 11.69 -18.31
CA ALA A 327 -5.78 12.08 -19.70
C ALA A 327 -7.07 11.55 -20.34
N ASP A 328 -7.70 12.35 -21.20
CA ASP A 328 -8.94 11.98 -21.89
C ASP A 328 -8.75 10.90 -22.96
N ARG A 329 -7.51 10.73 -23.45
CA ARG A 329 -7.17 9.73 -24.46
C ARG A 329 -7.20 8.31 -23.87
N PRO A 330 -7.54 7.28 -24.68
CA PRO A 330 -7.48 5.89 -24.25
C PRO A 330 -6.07 5.47 -23.82
N GLN A 331 -6.00 4.50 -22.92
CA GLN A 331 -4.75 3.84 -22.55
C GLN A 331 -4.39 2.77 -23.59
N GLU A 332 -3.10 2.61 -23.88
CA GLU A 332 -2.65 1.54 -24.77
C GLU A 332 -2.63 0.19 -24.04
N ARG A 333 -3.37 -0.78 -24.59
CA ARG A 333 -3.39 -2.16 -24.12
C ARG A 333 -2.58 -3.03 -25.07
N GLY A 334 -1.52 -3.65 -24.58
CA GLY A 334 -0.57 -4.37 -25.42
C GLY A 334 0.59 -4.94 -24.61
N ILE A 335 1.75 -5.06 -25.27
CA ILE A 335 2.99 -5.52 -24.66
C ILE A 335 3.98 -4.35 -24.70
N HIS A 336 4.31 -3.82 -23.54
CA HIS A 336 5.32 -2.78 -23.41
C HIS A 336 6.71 -3.41 -23.49
N VAL A 337 7.58 -2.87 -24.35
CA VAL A 337 8.89 -3.45 -24.64
C VAL A 337 9.95 -2.36 -24.58
N HIS A 338 11.01 -2.64 -23.83
CA HIS A 338 12.29 -1.96 -23.97
C HIS A 338 13.27 -2.85 -24.72
N VAL A 339 13.90 -2.33 -25.76
CA VAL A 339 15.10 -2.93 -26.40
C VAL A 339 16.25 -1.96 -26.25
N TYR A 340 17.40 -2.46 -25.84
CA TYR A 340 18.55 -1.64 -25.49
C TYR A 340 19.74 -1.92 -26.42
N GLU A 341 20.51 -0.88 -26.73
CA GLU A 341 21.68 -0.96 -27.59
C GLU A 341 22.86 -1.60 -26.85
N GLY A 342 23.27 -2.80 -27.30
CA GLY A 342 24.37 -3.56 -26.70
C GLY A 342 24.12 -3.83 -25.22
N ASP A 343 25.09 -3.50 -24.36
CA ASP A 343 24.97 -3.60 -22.90
C ASP A 343 24.63 -2.28 -22.19
N GLY A 344 24.47 -1.19 -22.95
CA GLY A 344 24.28 0.16 -22.42
C GLY A 344 22.83 0.47 -21.99
N PRO A 345 22.61 1.57 -21.25
CA PRO A 345 21.27 1.96 -20.79
C PRO A 345 20.39 2.59 -21.89
N ARG A 346 20.93 2.77 -23.09
CA ARG A 346 20.26 3.46 -24.19
C ARG A 346 19.21 2.54 -24.81
N ARG A 347 17.95 2.96 -24.76
CA ARG A 347 16.83 2.28 -25.41
C ARG A 347 16.77 2.65 -26.90
N VAL A 348 16.68 1.65 -27.76
CA VAL A 348 16.38 1.77 -29.19
C VAL A 348 14.91 1.48 -29.49
N VAL A 349 14.24 0.78 -28.58
CA VAL A 349 12.78 0.62 -28.56
C VAL A 349 12.31 0.89 -27.12
N ASP A 350 11.28 1.70 -26.99
CA ASP A 350 10.58 2.00 -25.74
C ASP A 350 9.13 2.32 -26.08
N ASP A 351 8.31 1.27 -26.20
CA ASP A 351 6.94 1.44 -26.68
C ASP A 351 6.01 0.25 -26.35
N THR A 352 4.70 0.43 -26.53
CA THR A 352 3.67 -0.60 -26.30
C THR A 352 3.10 -1.18 -27.60
N PHE A 353 3.35 -2.44 -27.90
CA PHE A 353 2.94 -3.05 -29.17
C PHE A 353 1.66 -3.87 -29.03
N GLY A 354 0.84 -3.91 -30.09
CA GLY A 354 -0.32 -4.80 -30.13
C GLY A 354 0.08 -6.26 -30.31
N GLU A 355 1.21 -6.50 -30.99
CA GLU A 355 1.78 -7.82 -31.22
C GLU A 355 3.31 -7.79 -31.04
N VAL A 356 3.84 -8.79 -30.31
CA VAL A 356 5.28 -9.00 -30.17
C VAL A 356 5.61 -10.45 -30.52
N ILE A 357 6.60 -10.64 -31.37
CA ILE A 357 7.13 -11.94 -31.77
C ILE A 357 8.50 -12.14 -31.10
N TYR A 358 8.70 -13.31 -30.48
CA TYR A 358 10.00 -13.72 -29.95
C TYR A 358 10.23 -15.21 -30.21
N ARG A 359 11.38 -15.55 -30.79
CA ARG A 359 11.75 -16.90 -31.25
C ARG A 359 10.69 -17.51 -32.16
N GLY A 360 10.23 -16.71 -33.13
CA GLY A 360 9.18 -17.08 -34.10
C GLY A 360 7.80 -17.31 -33.49
N LYS A 361 7.57 -16.98 -32.22
CA LYS A 361 6.28 -17.15 -31.54
C LYS A 361 5.68 -15.80 -31.16
N LYS A 362 4.39 -15.62 -31.48
CA LYS A 362 3.60 -14.49 -30.95
C LYS A 362 3.43 -14.67 -29.46
N LEU A 363 3.70 -13.61 -28.71
CA LEU A 363 3.57 -13.59 -27.26
C LEU A 363 2.14 -13.23 -26.85
N GLU A 364 1.66 -13.87 -25.78
CA GLU A 364 0.32 -13.63 -25.25
C GLU A 364 0.40 -12.77 -23.99
N ARG A 365 -0.30 -11.62 -24.01
CA ARG A 365 -0.36 -10.68 -22.88
C ARG A 365 -0.77 -11.36 -21.57
N LYS A 366 -1.71 -12.30 -21.60
CA LYS A 366 -2.18 -13.04 -20.40
C LYS A 366 -1.06 -13.87 -19.76
N ILE A 367 -0.22 -14.50 -20.56
CA ILE A 367 0.94 -15.25 -20.07
C ILE A 367 1.97 -14.29 -19.48
N LEU A 368 2.21 -13.15 -20.15
CA LEU A 368 3.13 -12.13 -19.64
C LEU A 368 2.66 -11.53 -18.30
N TRP A 369 1.36 -11.28 -18.14
CA TRP A 369 0.77 -10.85 -16.87
C TRP A 369 0.99 -11.88 -15.75
N GLN A 370 0.80 -13.17 -16.03
CA GLN A 370 1.08 -14.23 -15.07
C GLN A 370 2.55 -14.22 -14.66
N ASN A 371 3.48 -14.11 -15.63
CA ASN A 371 4.91 -14.05 -15.34
C ASN A 371 5.28 -12.81 -14.50
N MET A 372 4.70 -11.64 -14.78
CA MET A 372 4.91 -10.43 -13.96
C MET A 372 4.47 -10.67 -12.51
N THR A 373 3.31 -11.32 -12.33
CA THR A 373 2.79 -11.70 -11.01
C THR A 373 3.74 -12.68 -10.32
N ASP A 374 4.23 -13.70 -11.02
CA ASP A 374 5.15 -14.72 -10.47
C ASP A 374 6.55 -14.16 -10.16
N ASN A 375 6.96 -13.10 -10.86
CA ASN A 375 8.20 -12.37 -10.60
C ASN A 375 8.07 -11.32 -9.49
N THR A 376 6.85 -11.04 -9.05
CA THR A 376 6.57 -10.09 -7.97
C THR A 376 6.71 -10.79 -6.62
N ILE A 377 7.44 -10.19 -5.67
CA ILE A 377 7.57 -10.68 -4.30
C ILE A 377 6.94 -9.71 -3.30
N TYR A 378 6.38 -10.26 -2.23
CA TYR A 378 5.78 -9.51 -1.13
C TYR A 378 6.66 -9.51 0.10
#